data_AF-A0A966PQ97-F1
#
_entry.id   AF-A0A966PQ97-F1
#
_cell.length_a   1.000
_cell.length_b   1.000
_cell.length_c   1.000
_cell.angle_alpha   90.00
_cell.angle_beta   90.00
_cell.angle_gamma   90.00
#
_symmetry.space_group_name_H-M   'P 1'
#
loop_
_entity.id
_entity.type
_entity.pdbx_description
1 polymer ?
#
loop_
_entity_poly.entity_id
_entity_poly.type
_entity_poly.pdbx_seq_one_letter_code
_entity_poly.pdbx_strand_id
1 'polypeptide(L)'
;MIVRNEGRIIERCLESVRGFIDHWTIVDTGSRDGTPGIIRECLHGIPGAVYDRPWVDFGHNRTELMSLARGTADWLLLLDADHVVEAEP
;
A
#
# COMPACT_ATOMS: atom_id res chain seq x y z
N MET A 1 2.83 -0.15 -2.02
CA MET A 1 2.79 -1.52 -1.47
C MET A 1 2.20 -2.47 -2.51
N ILE A 2 2.62 -3.72 -2.55
CA ILE A 2 1.99 -4.79 -3.34
C ILE A 2 1.35 -5.76 -2.33
N VAL A 3 0.08 -6.12 -2.50
CA VAL A 3 -0.66 -6.92 -1.52
C VAL A 3 -1.40 -8.10 -2.15
N ARG A 4 -1.67 -9.11 -1.33
CA ARG A 4 -2.60 -10.21 -1.65
C ARG A 4 -3.08 -10.92 -0.39
N ASN A 5 -4.37 -10.83 -0.08
CA ASN A 5 -5.00 -11.49 1.08
C ASN A 5 -4.38 -11.11 2.44
N GLU A 6 -4.08 -9.83 2.64
CA GLU A 6 -3.40 -9.32 3.84
C GLU A 6 -4.35 -8.74 4.89
N GLY A 7 -5.67 -8.94 4.74
CA GLY A 7 -6.67 -8.30 5.59
C GLY A 7 -6.54 -8.62 7.08
N ARG A 8 -5.83 -9.69 7.45
CA ARG A 8 -5.60 -10.07 8.85
C ARG A 8 -4.46 -9.30 9.52
N ILE A 9 -3.57 -8.69 8.74
CA ILE A 9 -2.35 -8.06 9.26
C ILE A 9 -2.16 -6.62 8.80
N ILE A 10 -2.66 -6.24 7.63
CA ILE A 10 -2.34 -4.97 6.98
C ILE A 10 -2.75 -3.73 7.78
N GLU A 11 -3.79 -3.83 8.60
CA GLU A 11 -4.30 -2.70 9.41
C GLU A 11 -3.19 -2.10 10.29
N ARG A 12 -2.43 -2.94 11.00
CA ARG A 12 -1.31 -2.48 11.85
C ARG A 12 -0.25 -1.70 11.06
N CYS A 13 0.01 -2.15 9.83
CA CYS A 13 0.98 -1.54 8.94
C CYS A 13 0.50 -0.15 8.51
N LEU A 14 -0.75 -0.08 8.05
CA LEU A 14 -1.37 1.16 7.61
C LEU A 14 -1.47 2.18 8.74
N GLU A 15 -1.91 1.77 9.93
CA GLU A 15 -1.96 2.62 11.11
C GLU A 15 -0.59 3.19 11.47
N SER A 16 0.46 2.34 11.44
CA SER A 16 1.83 2.77 11.77
C SER A 16 2.38 3.81 10.79
N VAL A 17 2.04 3.72 9.50
CA VAL A 17 2.60 4.60 8.47
C VAL A 17 1.73 5.84 8.20
N ARG A 18 0.45 5.83 8.63
CA ARG A 18 -0.54 6.87 8.30
C ARG A 18 -0.09 8.29 8.63
N GLY A 19 0.65 8.47 9.74
CA GLY A 19 1.15 9.78 10.17
C GLY A 19 2.36 10.30 9.39
N PHE A 20 2.93 9.49 8.49
CA PHE A 20 4.18 9.79 7.78
C PHE A 20 4.00 10.01 6.28
N ILE A 21 2.77 9.88 5.75
CA ILE A 21 2.51 9.90 4.30
C ILE A 21 1.44 10.92 3.94
N ASP A 22 1.66 11.64 2.84
CA ASP A 22 0.69 12.56 2.24
C ASP A 22 -0.08 11.93 1.07
N HIS A 23 0.43 10.82 0.53
CA HIS A 23 -0.19 10.08 -0.57
C HIS A 23 0.11 8.58 -0.46
N TRP A 24 -0.79 7.74 -0.95
CA TRP A 24 -0.59 6.29 -1.00
C TRP A 24 -0.92 5.66 -2.35
N THR A 25 -0.17 4.62 -2.70
CA THR A 25 -0.40 3.79 -3.90
C THR A 25 -0.21 2.33 -3.52
N ILE A 26 -1.26 1.53 -3.69
CA ILE A 26 -1.22 0.10 -3.41
C ILE A 26 -1.66 -0.67 -4.66
N VAL A 27 -0.95 -1.73 -4.99
CA VAL A 27 -1.33 -2.69 -6.03
C VAL A 27 -1.84 -3.94 -5.34
N ASP A 28 -3.11 -4.26 -5.52
CA ASP A 28 -3.69 -5.54 -5.11
C ASP A 28 -3.57 -6.54 -6.26
N THR A 29 -3.03 -7.72 -5.96
CA THR A 29 -2.68 -8.74 -6.95
C THR A 29 -3.69 -9.88 -7.04
N GLY A 30 -4.95 -9.56 -6.74
CA GLY A 30 -6.07 -10.49 -6.72
C GLY A 30 -6.34 -11.04 -5.32
N SER A 31 -6.53 -10.16 -4.34
CA SER A 31 -7.10 -10.53 -3.04
C SER A 31 -8.51 -11.10 -3.21
N ARG A 32 -8.82 -12.12 -2.41
CA ARG A 32 -10.13 -12.79 -2.33
C ARG A 32 -10.81 -12.57 -0.99
N ASP A 33 -10.17 -11.80 -0.11
CA ASP A 33 -10.68 -11.36 1.17
C ASP A 33 -11.04 -9.85 1.11
N GLY A 34 -11.28 -9.25 2.29
CA GLY A 34 -11.62 -7.84 2.42
C GLY A 34 -10.44 -6.86 2.32
N THR A 35 -9.23 -7.30 1.92
CA THR A 35 -8.00 -6.46 1.96
C THR A 35 -8.19 -5.07 1.34
N PRO A 36 -8.75 -4.93 0.12
CA PRO A 36 -8.94 -3.60 -0.49
C PRO A 36 -9.95 -2.71 0.25
N GLY A 37 -10.89 -3.31 1.00
CA GLY A 37 -11.84 -2.57 1.83
C GLY A 37 -11.14 -1.95 3.03
N ILE A 38 -10.38 -2.77 3.77
CA ILE A 38 -9.60 -2.36 4.94
C ILE A 38 -8.61 -1.24 4.56
N ILE A 39 -7.91 -1.37 3.43
CA ILE A 39 -7.00 -0.33 2.93
C ILE A 39 -7.71 1.03 2.79
N ARG A 40 -8.88 1.05 2.13
CA ARG A 40 -9.63 2.30 1.88
C ARG A 40 -10.16 2.91 3.17
N GLU A 41 -10.56 2.09 4.13
CA GLU A 41 -11.02 2.53 5.44
C GLU A 41 -9.86 3.12 6.25
N CYS A 42 -8.78 2.36 6.44
CA CYS A 42 -7.62 2.78 7.23
C CYS A 42 -6.92 4.02 6.67
N LEU A 43 -6.93 4.22 5.34
CA LEU A 43 -6.29 5.37 4.67
C LEU A 43 -7.29 6.46 4.25
N HIS A 44 -8.53 6.39 4.73
CA HIS A 44 -9.55 7.41 4.44
C HIS A 44 -9.03 8.82 4.81
N GLY A 45 -9.27 9.79 3.93
CA GLY A 45 -8.83 11.18 4.09
C GLY A 45 -7.40 11.47 3.61
N ILE A 46 -6.62 10.46 3.23
CA ILE A 46 -5.32 10.63 2.56
C ILE A 46 -5.51 10.32 1.06
N PRO A 47 -5.10 11.22 0.14
CA PRO A 47 -5.20 10.96 -1.29
C PRO A 47 -4.44 9.69 -1.68
N GLY A 48 -5.06 8.85 -2.48
CA GLY A 48 -4.43 7.62 -2.95
C GLY A 48 -5.42 6.61 -3.51
N ALA A 49 -4.88 5.48 -3.97
CA ALA A 49 -5.67 4.45 -4.62
C ALA A 49 -5.08 3.05 -4.44
N VAL A 50 -6.00 2.07 -4.43
CA VAL A 50 -5.68 0.66 -4.64
C VAL A 50 -6.01 0.29 -6.08
N TYR A 51 -5.01 -0.27 -6.78
CA TYR A 51 -5.10 -0.71 -8.16
C TYR A 51 -5.18 -2.23 -8.22
N ASP A 52 -6.20 -2.76 -8.89
CA ASP A 52 -6.28 -4.18 -9.20
C ASP A 52 -5.40 -4.50 -10.42
N ARG A 53 -4.43 -5.39 -10.23
CA ARG A 53 -3.51 -5.85 -11.27
C ARG A 53 -3.24 -7.34 -11.16
N PRO A 54 -3.07 -8.07 -12.27
CA PRO A 54 -2.66 -9.46 -12.19
C PRO A 54 -1.25 -9.58 -11.60
N TRP A 55 -1.04 -10.61 -10.78
CA TRP A 55 0.32 -11.02 -10.43
C TRP A 55 1.04 -11.58 -11.66
N VAL A 56 2.23 -11.05 -11.94
CA VAL A 56 3.14 -11.55 -12.97
C VAL A 56 4.40 -12.07 -12.30
N ASP A 57 5.17 -11.14 -11.72
CA ASP A 57 6.33 -11.39 -10.87
C ASP A 57 6.63 -10.13 -10.03
N PHE A 58 7.52 -10.27 -9.05
CA PHE A 58 7.84 -9.17 -8.15
C PHE A 58 8.44 -7.95 -8.85
N GLY A 59 9.33 -8.15 -9.83
CA GLY A 59 10.00 -7.06 -10.54
C GLY A 59 9.00 -6.27 -11.36
N HIS A 60 8.16 -6.96 -12.13
CA HIS A 60 7.10 -6.37 -12.94
C HIS A 60 6.12 -5.57 -12.09
N ASN A 61 5.51 -6.20 -11.08
CA ASN A 61 4.51 -5.54 -10.25
C ASN A 61 5.11 -4.38 -9.42
N ARG A 62 6.40 -4.46 -9.04
CA ARG A 62 7.11 -3.34 -8.37
C ARG A 62 7.37 -2.18 -9.32
N THR A 63 7.79 -2.43 -10.56
CA THR A 63 7.96 -1.38 -11.58
C THR A 63 6.63 -0.71 -11.92
N GLU A 64 5.55 -1.49 -12.03
CA GLU A 64 4.20 -0.96 -12.25
C GLU A 64 3.75 -0.08 -11.06
N LEU A 65 3.90 -0.56 -9.82
CA LEU A 65 3.61 0.21 -8.61
C LEU A 65 4.33 1.56 -8.60
N MET A 66 5.64 1.57 -8.89
CA MET A 66 6.43 2.82 -8.93
C MET A 66 5.97 3.76 -10.05
N SER A 67 5.51 3.22 -11.18
CA SER A 67 4.99 4.02 -12.29
C SER A 67 3.67 4.68 -11.93
N LEU A 68 2.79 3.96 -11.22
CA LEU A 68 1.51 4.47 -10.71
C LEU A 68 1.70 5.55 -9.63
N ALA A 69 2.73 5.42 -8.80
CA ALA A 69 3.07 6.38 -7.75
C ALA A 69 3.90 7.58 -8.26
N ARG A 70 4.28 7.61 -9.55
CA ARG A 70 5.17 8.65 -10.08
C ARG A 70 4.46 9.99 -10.07
N GLY A 71 5.12 11.01 -9.52
CA GLY A 71 4.62 12.38 -9.48
C GLY A 71 3.60 12.66 -8.39
N THR A 72 3.33 11.69 -7.49
CA THR A 72 2.45 11.91 -6.33
C THR A 72 3.18 12.48 -5.13
N ALA A 73 4.52 12.34 -5.07
CA ALA A 73 5.38 12.81 -3.99
C ALA A 73 6.84 12.93 -4.46
N ASP A 74 7.68 13.63 -3.70
CA ASP A 74 9.12 13.76 -3.94
C ASP A 74 9.89 12.47 -3.64
N TRP A 75 9.41 11.70 -2.65
CA TRP A 75 10.02 10.47 -2.18
C TRP A 75 9.00 9.32 -2.15
N LEU A 76 9.46 8.11 -2.45
CA LEU A 76 8.66 6.89 -2.35
C LEU A 76 9.16 6.02 -1.20
N LEU A 77 8.33 5.83 -0.19
CA LEU A 77 8.53 4.80 0.84
C LEU A 77 7.92 3.48 0.34
N LEU A 78 8.77 2.46 0.18
CA LEU A 78 8.31 1.10 -0.15
C LEU A 78 8.16 0.31 1.15
N LEU A 79 6.98 -0.25 1.34
CA LEU A 79 6.59 -0.95 2.56
C LEU A 79 5.81 -2.21 2.19
N ASP A 80 6.06 -3.29 2.93
CA ASP A 80 5.31 -4.55 2.87
C ASP A 80 4.18 -4.55 3.91
N ALA A 81 3.13 -5.33 3.69
CA ALA A 81 1.92 -5.29 4.50
C ALA A 81 2.08 -5.80 5.95
N ASP A 82 3.20 -6.47 6.23
CA ASP A 82 3.56 -7.02 7.54
C ASP A 82 4.58 -6.16 8.30
N HIS A 83 5.05 -5.05 7.72
CA HIS A 83 5.95 -4.11 8.38
C HIS A 83 5.20 -3.11 9.28
N VAL A 84 5.91 -2.63 10.31
CA VAL A 84 5.48 -1.52 11.18
C VAL A 84 6.54 -0.43 11.11
N VAL A 85 6.12 0.82 10.94
CA VAL A 85 7.00 1.98 10.95
C VAL A 85 6.98 2.61 12.33
N GLU A 86 8.15 2.74 12.94
CA GLU A 86 8.35 3.45 14.21
C GLU A 86 9.28 4.64 13.95
N ALA A 87 8.96 5.79 14.53
CA ALA A 87 9.84 6.95 14.54
C ALA A 87 10.06 7.36 15.98
N GLU A 88 11.32 7.46 16.37
CA GLU A 88 11.71 8.07 17.65
C GLU A 88 11.63 9.60 17.53
N PRO A 89 11.27 10.30 18.63
CA PRO A 89 11.18 11.76 18.67
C PRO A 89 12.48 12.51 18.30
#